data_AF-A0A699XH18-F1
#
_entry.id   AF-A0A699XH18-F1
#
_cell.length_a   1.000
_cell.length_b   1.000
_cell.length_c   1.000
_cell.angle_alpha   90.00
_cell.angle_beta   90.00
_cell.angle_gamma   90.00
#
_symmetry.space_group_name_H-M   'P 1'
#
loop_
_entity.id
_entity.type
_entity.pdbx_description
1 polymer ?
#
loop_
_entity_poly.entity_id
_entity_poly.type
_entity_poly.pdbx_seq_one_letter_code
_entity_poly.pdbx_strand_id
1 'polypeptide(L)'
;MIANSVELITQYSTVAYVGLALGIPVHSYFDVEDLKRKLPIQNGGTSARRIADICRQFGQFVGTGPEFLRHYRPAGPPPVL
;
A
#
# COMPACT_ATOMS: atom_id res chain seq x y z
N MET A 1 22.04 1.05 -7.77
CA MET A 1 20.96 0.08 -7.42
C MET A 1 20.65 0.25 -5.95
N ILE A 2 19.40 0.51 -5.57
CA ILE A 2 19.02 0.89 -4.19
C ILE A 2 19.42 -0.17 -3.16
N ALA A 3 19.26 -1.44 -3.49
CA ALA A 3 19.65 -2.56 -2.62
C ALA A 3 21.17 -2.69 -2.38
N ASN A 4 22.00 -2.05 -3.20
CA ASN A 4 23.46 -2.04 -3.05
C ASN A 4 23.97 -0.78 -2.35
N SER A 5 23.08 0.14 -1.97
CA SER A 5 23.44 1.37 -1.27
C SER A 5 23.45 1.15 0.24
N VAL A 6 24.36 1.83 0.94
CA VAL A 6 24.35 1.89 2.41
C VAL A 6 23.31 2.87 2.95
N GLU A 7 22.87 3.81 2.12
CA GLU A 7 21.91 4.86 2.47
C GLU A 7 21.24 5.43 1.21
N LEU A 8 20.01 5.91 1.34
CA LEU A 8 19.23 6.53 0.28
C LEU A 8 18.88 7.98 0.64
N ILE A 9 19.39 8.95 -0.13
CA ILE A 9 19.04 10.37 0.00
C ILE A 9 18.22 10.78 -1.22
N THR A 10 17.01 11.31 -0.99
CA THR A 10 16.13 11.80 -2.07
C THR A 10 15.35 13.02 -1.59
N GLN A 11 15.09 14.02 -2.43
CA GLN A 11 14.18 15.09 -2.03
C GLN A 11 12.74 14.56 -1.99
N TYR A 12 12.13 14.38 -3.17
CA TYR A 12 10.81 13.80 -3.35
C TYR A 12 10.88 12.70 -4.40
N SER A 13 10.83 11.45 -3.96
CA SER A 13 10.77 10.30 -4.86
C SER A 13 10.02 9.13 -4.22
N THR A 14 9.23 8.41 -5.01
CA THR A 14 8.59 7.16 -4.58
C THR A 14 9.60 6.06 -4.26
N VAL A 15 10.84 6.20 -4.73
CA VAL A 15 11.96 5.32 -4.39
C VAL A 15 12.23 5.27 -2.89
N ALA A 16 11.84 6.29 -2.12
CA ALA A 16 11.89 6.27 -0.66
C ALA A 16 11.18 5.03 -0.06
N TYR A 17 10.02 4.64 -0.60
CA TYR A 17 9.31 3.44 -0.16
C TYR A 17 10.10 2.15 -0.43
N VAL A 18 10.90 2.11 -1.50
CA VAL A 18 11.76 0.96 -1.81
C VAL A 18 12.89 0.86 -0.79
N GLY A 19 13.57 1.97 -0.48
CA GLY A 19 14.60 2.00 0.56
C GLY A 19 14.06 1.59 1.93
N LEU A 20 12.89 2.13 2.31
CA LEU A 20 12.21 1.79 3.56
C LEU A 20 11.80 0.30 3.62
N ALA A 21 11.29 -0.27 2.53
CA ALA A 21 10.94 -1.68 2.46
C ALA A 21 12.17 -2.60 2.55
N LEU A 22 13.34 -2.14 2.09
CA LEU A 22 14.61 -2.86 2.18
C LEU A 22 15.32 -2.70 3.54
N GLY A 23 14.80 -1.85 4.43
CA GLY A 23 15.39 -1.60 5.74
C GLY A 23 16.68 -0.77 5.71
N ILE A 24 17.01 -0.13 4.58
CA ILE A 24 18.17 0.77 4.50
C ILE A 24 17.81 2.17 5.06
N PRO A 25 18.77 2.91 5.61
CA PRO A 25 18.56 4.30 6.01
C PRO A 25 18.04 5.17 4.84
N VAL A 26 17.00 5.97 5.10
CA VAL A 26 16.37 6.85 4.10
C VAL A 26 16.28 8.27 4.64
N HIS A 27 16.86 9.21 3.89
CA HIS A 27 16.74 10.65 4.11
C HIS A 27 15.88 11.25 3.01
N SER A 28 14.81 11.93 3.40
CA SER A 28 13.91 12.58 2.45
C SER A 28 13.30 13.86 2.99
N TYR A 29 12.84 14.72 2.07
CA TYR A 29 12.00 15.87 2.41
C TYR A 29 10.56 15.43 2.75
N PHE A 30 10.19 14.18 2.48
CA PHE A 30 8.99 13.56 3.06
C PHE A 30 9.18 13.28 4.56
N ASP A 31 8.08 13.28 5.31
CA ASP A 31 8.04 12.73 6.68
C ASP A 31 8.26 11.21 6.61
N VAL A 32 9.48 10.77 6.92
CA VAL A 32 9.90 9.37 6.84
C VAL A 32 9.10 8.47 7.77
N GLU A 33 8.71 8.97 8.95
CA GLU A 33 7.90 8.18 9.89
C GLU A 33 6.48 8.00 9.37
N ASP A 34 5.94 9.01 8.69
CA ASP A 34 4.67 8.88 7.97
C ASP A 34 4.75 7.88 6.81
N LEU A 35 5.84 7.88 6.04
CA LEU A 35 6.05 6.88 4.99
C LEU A 35 6.12 5.46 5.56
N LYS A 36 6.82 5.23 6.69
CA LYS A 36 6.92 3.93 7.36
C LYS A 36 5.54 3.39 7.75
N ARG A 37 4.68 4.23 8.32
CA ARG A 37 3.28 3.86 8.66
C ARG A 37 2.46 3.47 7.44
N LYS A 38 2.83 3.96 6.25
CA LYS A 38 2.14 3.72 4.98
C LYS A 38 2.70 2.56 4.17
N LEU A 39 3.76 1.88 4.64
CA LEU A 39 4.33 0.75 3.92
C LEU A 39 3.31 -0.39 3.73
N PRO A 40 3.35 -1.12 2.61
CA PRO A 40 2.45 -2.25 2.37
C PRO A 40 2.52 -3.34 3.45
N ILE A 41 3.66 -3.46 4.15
CA ILE A 41 3.85 -4.46 5.20
C ILE A 41 2.90 -4.29 6.41
N GLN A 42 2.36 -3.08 6.62
CA GLN A 42 1.43 -2.77 7.72
C GLN A 42 0.18 -3.67 7.73
N ASN A 43 -0.20 -4.23 6.59
CA ASN A 43 -1.38 -5.07 6.43
C ASN A 43 -1.05 -6.49 5.93
N GLY A 44 0.20 -6.93 6.16
CA GLY A 44 0.68 -8.23 5.70
C GLY A 44 0.75 -8.36 4.17
N GLY A 45 0.89 -7.25 3.44
CA GLY A 45 0.96 -7.27 1.98
C GLY A 45 -0.37 -7.61 1.29
N THR A 46 -1.51 -7.46 1.98
CA THR A 46 -2.83 -7.90 1.47
C THR A 46 -3.55 -6.87 0.61
N SER A 47 -3.01 -5.66 0.44
CA SER A 47 -3.61 -4.60 -0.38
C SER A 47 -3.96 -5.07 -1.79
N ALA A 48 -3.05 -5.76 -2.49
CA ALA A 48 -3.28 -6.21 -3.86
C ALA A 48 -4.47 -7.17 -3.98
N ARG A 49 -4.58 -8.11 -3.03
CA ARG A 49 -5.71 -9.03 -2.93
C ARG A 49 -7.02 -8.27 -2.72
N ARG A 50 -7.05 -7.34 -1.75
CA ARG A 50 -8.24 -6.53 -1.45
C ARG A 50 -8.70 -5.69 -2.64
N ILE A 51 -7.76 -5.04 -3.33
CA ILE A 51 -8.06 -4.25 -4.53
C ILE A 51 -8.67 -5.15 -5.61
N ALA A 52 -8.05 -6.30 -5.88
CA ALA A 52 -8.56 -7.25 -6.86
C ALA A 52 -9.97 -7.75 -6.51
N ASP A 53 -10.25 -8.03 -5.23
CA ASP A 53 -11.56 -8.48 -4.77
C ASP A 53 -12.63 -7.39 -4.96
N ILE A 54 -12.33 -6.13 -4.67
CA ILE A 54 -13.24 -5.00 -4.92
C ILE A 54 -13.51 -4.84 -6.43
N CYS A 55 -12.46 -4.87 -7.25
CA CYS A 55 -12.60 -4.74 -8.70
C CYS A 55 -13.46 -5.86 -9.29
N ARG A 56 -13.31 -7.11 -8.82
CA ARG A 56 -14.14 -8.24 -9.25
C ARG A 56 -15.60 -8.05 -8.85
N GLN A 57 -15.87 -7.67 -7.60
CA GLN A 57 -17.22 -7.43 -7.11
C GLN A 57 -17.90 -6.30 -7.88
N PHE A 58 -17.18 -5.19 -8.09
CA PHE A 58 -17.71 -4.04 -8.83
C PHE A 58 -17.96 -4.38 -10.30
N GLY A 59 -17.03 -5.07 -10.97
CA GLY A 59 -17.18 -5.44 -12.38
C GLY A 59 -18.32 -6.43 -12.66
N GLN A 60 -18.78 -7.16 -11.64
CA GLN A 60 -19.92 -8.09 -11.72
C GLN A 60 -21.24 -7.45 -11.25
N PHE A 61 -21.18 -6.26 -10.66
CA PHE A 61 -22.37 -5.58 -10.13
C PHE A 61 -23.16 -4.90 -11.26
N VAL A 62 -24.46 -5.14 -11.30
CA VAL A 62 -25.37 -4.48 -12.25
C VAL A 62 -25.99 -3.26 -11.58
N GLY A 63 -25.60 -2.07 -12.03
CA GLY A 63 -26.07 -0.79 -11.51
C GLY A 63 -25.00 0.28 -11.61
N THR A 64 -25.14 1.33 -10.81
CA THR A 64 -24.23 2.47 -10.74
C THR A 64 -23.20 2.33 -9.61
N GLY A 65 -22.11 3.10 -9.68
CA GLY A 65 -21.11 3.19 -8.60
C GLY A 65 -21.72 3.50 -7.22
N PRO A 66 -22.58 4.53 -7.07
CA PRO A 66 -23.24 4.82 -5.80
C PRO A 66 -24.11 3.68 -5.27
N GLU A 67 -24.78 2.92 -6.12
CA GLU A 67 -25.58 1.76 -5.71
C GLU A 67 -24.70 0.63 -5.19
N PHE A 68 -23.59 0.33 -5.89
CA PHE A 68 -22.59 -0.63 -5.40
C PHE A 68 -22.10 -0.27 -3.99
N LEU A 69 -21.76 1.01 -3.76
CA LEU A 69 -21.25 1.48 -2.48
C LEU A 69 -22.26 1.33 -1.32
N ARG A 70 -23.56 1.34 -1.58
CA ARG A 70 -24.59 1.09 -0.56
C ARG A 70 -24.61 -0.37 -0.09
N HIS A 71 -24.20 -1.30 -0.95
CA HIS A 71 -24.18 -2.73 -0.68
C HIS A 71 -22.78 -3.26 -0.32
N TYR A 72 -21.73 -2.53 -0.66
CA TYR A 72 -20.35 -2.94 -0.45
C TYR A 72 -20.03 -3.11 1.04
N ARG A 73 -19.55 -4.31 1.40
CA ARG A 73 -18.96 -4.59 2.71
C ARG A 73 -17.50 -4.98 2.53
N PRO A 74 -16.54 -4.20 3.04
CA PRO A 74 -15.14 -4.59 2.98
C PRO A 74 -14.93 -5.89 3.74
N ALA A 75 -14.10 -6.77 3.15
CA ALA A 75 -13.64 -7.96 3.85
C ALA A 75 -12.90 -7.54 5.13
N GLY A 76 -13.14 -8.28 6.23
CA GLY A 76 -12.45 -8.07 7.50
C GLY A 76 -10.93 -8.19 7.39
N PRO A 77 -10.18 -7.81 8.43
CA PRO A 77 -8.74 -8.04 8.46
C PRO A 77 -8.45 -9.55 8.24
N PRO A 78 -7.45 -9.90 7.41
CA PRO A 78 -7.01 -11.29 7.33
C PRO A 78 -6.58 -11.76 8.72
N PRO A 79 -6.72 -13.06 9.05
CA PRO A 79 -6.17 -13.59 10.28
C PRO A 79 -4.67 -13.30 10.35
N VAL A 80 -4.22 -12.82 11.51
CA VAL A 80 -2.80 -12.65 11.80
C VAL A 80 -2.21 -14.06 11.92
N LEU A 81 -1.28 -14.41 11.03
CA LEU A 81 -0.49 -15.65 11.12
C LEU A 81 0.56 -15.53 12.21
#